data_AF-A0A9Q0YL43-F1
#
_entry.id   AF-A0A9Q0YL43-F1
#
_cell.length_a   1.000
_cell.length_b   1.000
_cell.length_c   1.000
_cell.angle_alpha   90.00
_cell.angle_beta   90.00
_cell.angle_gamma   90.00
#
_symmetry.space_group_name_H-M   'P 1'
#
loop_
_entity.id
_entity.type
_entity.pdbx_description
1 polymer ?
#
loop_
_entity_poly.entity_id
_entity_poly.type
_entity_poly.pdbx_seq_one_letter_code
_entity_poly.pdbx_strand_id
1 'polypeptide(L)'
;MDELNLISYNARGLRQNKKRRRLFSYLHRRKVDVIVLQETHSVSSDESFWTNEWGGTIYFSHGSSESCGVCVLFKPHLKPNIVKSYSHNLGRFVILDISLLGQTVTLVGIYGPNSDNPLFFREVAEIMGDFTCNNIIMCGDFNFVFNLDLDKKIIIIIIIIIIIIIIIIIIIIIIIIIIIIIIIIIIIIIIIIIIIIIIIIIIIIIIIIIIIIIIIIIIIIIIIIIIIIIIIIIIIIIIIIIIIILIIIIIIIIIIIIIIIIIIIIIIIIIIIII
;
A
#
# COMPACT_ATOMS: atom_id res chain seq x y z
N MET A 1 11.50 59.69 25.81
CA MET A 1 12.31 58.90 26.75
C MET A 1 13.21 58.04 25.89
N ASP A 2 14.51 58.05 26.13
CA ASP A 2 15.43 57.19 25.38
C ASP A 2 15.23 55.74 25.84
N GLU A 3 14.85 54.85 24.92
CA GLU A 3 14.63 53.42 25.18
C GLU A 3 15.93 52.63 24.95
N LEU A 4 16.31 51.78 25.91
CA LEU A 4 17.44 50.86 25.77
C LEU A 4 16.95 49.51 25.24
N ASN A 5 17.37 49.13 24.04
CA ASN A 5 16.94 47.89 23.41
C ASN A 5 17.92 46.74 23.71
N LEU A 6 17.41 45.68 24.34
CA LEU A 6 18.21 44.49 24.66
C LEU A 6 17.76 43.29 23.82
N ILE A 7 18.73 42.45 23.41
CA ILE A 7 18.47 41.14 22.83
C ILE A 7 19.34 40.07 23.47
N SER A 8 18.78 38.88 23.67
CA SER A 8 19.52 37.68 24.02
C SER A 8 19.49 36.70 22.85
N TYR A 9 20.62 36.05 22.55
CA TYR A 9 20.72 35.11 21.45
C TYR A 9 21.77 34.02 21.69
N ASN A 10 21.36 32.76 21.62
CA ASN A 10 22.28 31.62 21.66
C ASN A 10 22.98 31.49 20.28
N ALA A 11 24.30 31.73 20.27
CA ALA A 11 25.10 31.80 19.07
C ALA A 11 25.55 30.44 18.52
N ARG A 12 25.47 29.36 19.33
CA ARG A 12 25.92 28.00 18.98
C ARG A 12 27.35 27.92 18.45
N GLY A 13 28.28 28.63 19.10
CA GLY A 13 29.70 28.72 18.79
C GLY A 13 30.07 29.88 17.85
N LEU A 14 31.06 30.69 18.24
CA LEU A 14 31.57 31.85 17.47
C LEU A 14 33.06 31.77 17.12
N ARG A 15 33.69 30.61 17.31
CA ARG A 15 35.09 30.36 16.94
C ARG A 15 35.36 30.58 15.44
N GLN A 16 34.42 30.19 14.58
CA GLN A 16 34.56 30.39 13.13
C GLN A 16 34.43 31.87 12.75
N ASN A 17 35.53 32.46 12.26
CA ASN A 17 35.61 33.88 11.89
C ASN A 17 34.47 34.35 10.97
N LYS A 18 34.13 33.55 9.94
CA LYS A 18 33.07 33.89 8.98
C LYS A 18 31.69 33.95 9.66
N LYS A 19 31.40 33.03 10.58
CA LYS A 19 30.13 33.00 11.34
C LYS A 19 30.05 34.18 12.30
N ARG A 20 31.10 34.42 13.07
CA ARG A 20 31.17 35.54 14.04
C ARG A 20 31.02 36.90 13.37
N ARG A 21 31.78 37.17 12.31
CA ARG A 21 31.66 38.42 11.52
C ARG A 21 30.26 38.63 10.97
N ARG A 22 29.62 37.57 10.47
CA ARG A 22 28.23 37.63 9.97
C ARG A 22 27.25 37.98 11.09
N LEU A 23 27.38 37.35 12.24
CA LEU A 23 26.54 37.64 13.40
C LEU A 23 26.76 39.07 13.90
N PHE A 24 28.01 39.50 14.09
CA PHE A 24 28.33 40.86 14.52
C PHE A 24 27.79 41.91 13.54
N SER A 25 27.98 41.70 12.24
CA SER A 25 27.43 42.58 11.20
C SER A 25 25.90 42.63 11.22
N TYR A 26 25.25 41.49 11.48
CA TYR A 26 23.80 41.41 11.60
C TYR A 26 23.29 42.19 12.81
N LEU A 27 23.93 42.01 13.98
CA LEU A 27 23.58 42.71 15.22
C LEU A 27 23.83 44.23 15.11
N HIS A 28 24.91 44.65 14.44
CA HIS A 28 25.16 46.06 14.15
C HIS A 28 24.04 46.74 13.38
N ARG A 29 23.39 46.02 12.45
CA ARG A 29 22.24 46.53 11.66
C ARG A 29 20.90 46.51 12.42
N ARG A 30 20.80 45.82 13.55
CA ARG A 30 19.57 45.78 14.35
C ARG A 30 19.46 47.01 15.24
N LYS A 31 18.24 47.47 15.53
CA LYS A 31 17.96 48.52 16.53
C LYS A 31 18.04 47.90 17.94
N VAL A 32 19.24 47.49 18.32
CA VAL A 32 19.58 46.92 19.64
C VAL A 32 20.81 47.66 20.17
N ASP A 33 20.88 47.79 21.47
CA ASP A 33 21.87 48.57 22.20
C ASP A 33 22.81 47.65 23.01
N VAL A 34 22.21 46.67 23.69
CA VAL A 34 22.90 45.66 24.47
C VAL A 34 22.55 44.27 23.93
N ILE A 35 23.56 43.44 23.72
CA ILE A 35 23.40 42.09 23.18
C ILE A 35 23.99 41.10 24.16
N VAL A 36 23.22 40.10 24.57
CA VAL A 36 23.70 38.96 25.34
C VAL A 36 23.79 37.74 24.43
N LEU A 37 24.98 37.17 24.29
CA LEU A 37 25.23 35.97 23.50
C LEU A 37 25.54 34.78 24.39
N GLN A 38 24.89 33.63 24.14
CA GLN A 38 25.20 32.34 24.78
C GLN A 38 25.92 31.41 23.79
N GLU A 39 26.53 30.34 24.32
CA GLU A 39 27.36 29.41 23.56
C GLU A 39 28.38 30.13 22.67
N THR A 40 29.07 31.14 23.20
CA THR A 40 30.02 31.89 22.38
C THR A 40 31.27 31.06 22.06
N HIS A 41 31.59 30.10 22.92
CA HIS A 41 32.81 29.28 22.89
C HIS A 41 34.06 30.15 22.92
N SER A 42 33.97 31.33 23.55
CA SER A 42 35.09 32.25 23.71
C SER A 42 36.07 31.72 24.76
N VAL A 43 37.36 31.94 24.51
CA VAL A 43 38.45 31.76 25.49
C VAL A 43 39.16 33.09 25.71
N SER A 44 39.94 33.24 26.79
CA SER A 44 40.58 34.52 27.12
C SER A 44 41.50 35.09 26.02
N SER A 45 42.11 34.23 25.20
CA SER A 45 42.94 34.68 24.08
C SER A 45 42.14 35.34 22.93
N ASP A 46 40.81 35.17 22.92
CA ASP A 46 39.93 35.76 21.91
C ASP A 46 39.53 37.22 22.23
N GLU A 47 39.64 37.66 23.50
CA GLU A 47 39.05 38.91 23.99
C GLU A 47 39.46 40.15 23.16
N SER A 48 40.76 40.35 22.98
CA SER A 48 41.29 41.50 22.23
C SER A 48 40.82 41.48 20.78
N PHE A 49 40.89 40.32 20.12
CA PHE A 49 40.48 40.20 18.73
C PHE A 49 38.98 40.42 18.53
N TRP A 50 38.15 39.85 19.40
CA TRP A 50 36.69 39.94 19.27
C TRP A 50 36.18 41.32 19.64
N THR A 51 36.78 41.96 20.65
CA THR A 51 36.47 43.35 21.03
C THR A 51 36.80 44.30 19.88
N ASN A 52 37.96 44.14 19.24
CA ASN A 52 38.34 44.93 18.07
C ASN A 52 37.42 44.67 16.86
N GLU A 53 37.04 43.41 16.62
CA GLU A 53 36.12 43.06 15.52
C GLU A 53 34.69 43.58 15.75
N TRP A 54 34.25 43.67 17.01
CA TRP A 54 32.96 44.24 17.38
C TRP A 54 32.97 45.78 17.33
N GLY A 55 34.06 46.41 17.74
CA GLY A 55 34.23 47.86 17.74
C GLY A 55 33.60 48.59 18.93
N GLY A 56 33.12 47.85 19.94
CA GLY A 56 32.54 48.37 21.18
C GLY A 56 32.99 47.53 22.39
N THR A 57 32.42 47.78 23.56
CA THR A 57 32.79 47.03 24.78
C THR A 57 32.15 45.64 24.80
N ILE A 58 32.92 44.63 25.18
CA ILE A 58 32.43 43.27 25.43
C ILE A 58 32.86 42.81 26.82
N TYR A 59 31.93 42.23 27.57
CA TYR A 59 32.20 41.49 28.81
C TYR A 59 32.05 40.00 28.56
N PHE A 60 33.02 39.22 29.01
CA PHE A 60 33.09 37.80 28.75
C PHE A 60 32.98 36.98 30.04
N SER A 61 32.21 35.90 29.98
CA SER A 61 32.37 34.71 30.82
C SER A 61 32.78 33.59 29.88
N HIS A 62 34.03 33.16 29.99
CA HIS A 62 34.62 32.20 29.06
C HIS A 62 34.25 30.77 29.40
N GLY A 63 33.99 29.99 28.36
CA GLY A 63 33.82 28.53 28.46
C GLY A 63 35.07 27.82 27.97
N SER A 64 34.86 26.78 27.17
CA SER A 64 35.92 26.13 26.38
C SER A 64 35.79 26.55 24.91
N SER A 65 36.76 26.16 24.06
CA SER A 65 36.64 26.39 22.61
C SER A 65 35.49 25.61 21.95
N GLU A 66 34.92 24.62 22.65
CA GLU A 66 33.89 23.71 22.12
C GLU A 66 32.54 23.82 22.83
N SER A 67 32.46 24.52 23.96
CA SER A 67 31.21 24.62 24.72
C SER A 67 31.17 25.82 25.65
N CYS A 68 29.95 26.23 25.99
CA CYS A 68 29.66 27.33 26.92
C CYS A 68 30.23 28.68 26.43
N GLY A 69 30.22 29.67 27.31
CA GLY A 69 30.64 31.02 27.01
C GLY A 69 29.45 31.95 26.88
N VAL A 70 29.46 33.02 27.66
CA VAL A 70 28.46 34.09 27.61
C VAL A 70 29.19 35.40 27.39
N CYS A 71 28.69 36.23 26.48
CA CYS A 71 29.22 37.57 26.24
C CYS A 71 28.11 38.61 26.32
N VAL A 72 28.39 39.76 26.93
CA VAL A 72 27.54 40.95 26.89
C VAL A 72 28.25 42.00 26.04
N LEU A 73 27.67 42.37 24.92
CA LEU A 73 28.20 43.32 23.96
C LEU A 73 27.42 44.62 24.02
N PHE A 74 28.13 45.74 24.13
CA PHE A 74 27.57 47.08 24.03
C PHE A 74 27.92 47.67 22.68
N LYS A 75 26.95 48.28 21.99
CA LYS A 75 27.26 48.94 20.72
C LYS A 75 28.27 50.07 20.89
N PRO A 76 29.07 50.39 19.84
CA PRO A 76 30.16 51.37 19.93
C PRO A 76 29.75 52.77 20.42
N HIS A 77 28.50 53.19 20.17
CA HIS A 77 27.97 54.48 20.63
C HIS A 77 27.62 54.49 22.12
N LEU A 78 27.49 53.31 22.75
CA LEU A 78 27.21 53.15 24.18
C LEU A 78 28.52 52.90 24.92
N LYS A 79 28.86 53.84 25.80
CA LYS A 79 29.99 53.72 26.72
C LYS A 79 29.42 53.53 28.13
N PRO A 80 29.10 52.29 28.53
CA PRO A 80 28.53 52.05 29.85
C PRO A 80 29.58 52.34 30.94
N ASN A 81 29.14 52.96 32.04
CA ASN A 81 29.93 52.99 33.25
C ASN A 81 29.64 51.71 34.04
N ILE A 82 30.59 50.78 34.09
CA ILE A 82 30.42 49.53 34.84
C ILE A 82 30.85 49.76 36.29
N VAL A 83 29.86 49.70 37.18
CA VAL A 83 30.04 49.86 38.62
C VAL A 83 30.60 48.58 39.23
N LYS A 84 30.08 47.42 38.77
CA LYS A 84 30.49 46.10 39.23
C LYS A 84 30.30 45.08 38.12
N SER A 85 31.18 44.10 38.04
CA SER A 85 31.07 42.99 37.09
C SER A 85 31.45 41.67 37.73
N TYR A 86 30.76 40.60 37.35
CA TYR A 86 31.11 39.23 37.67
C TYR A 86 31.00 38.36 36.43
N SER A 87 32.01 37.53 36.20
CA SER A 87 32.05 36.56 35.12
C SER A 87 32.18 35.16 35.72
N HIS A 88 31.25 34.27 35.37
CA HIS A 88 31.29 32.90 35.88
C HIS A 88 32.47 32.12 35.30
N ASN A 89 33.09 31.29 36.14
CA ASN A 89 34.30 30.56 35.80
C ASN A 89 34.10 29.47 34.74
N LEU A 90 32.86 29.03 34.50
CA LEU A 90 32.53 27.98 33.52
C LEU A 90 31.78 28.52 32.30
N GLY A 91 31.76 29.83 32.08
CA GLY A 91 31.15 30.40 30.88
C GLY A 91 29.63 30.37 30.91
N ARG A 92 29.01 30.38 32.09
CA ARG A 92 27.56 30.18 32.25
C ARG A 92 26.77 31.46 32.46
N PHE A 93 27.37 32.50 33.03
CA PHE A 93 26.70 33.78 33.16
C PHE A 93 27.66 34.94 33.37
N VAL A 94 27.19 36.13 33.01
CA VAL A 94 27.83 37.41 33.27
C VAL A 94 26.83 38.30 34.00
N ILE A 95 27.25 38.96 35.06
CA ILE A 95 26.44 39.94 35.81
C ILE A 95 27.16 41.28 35.76
N LEU A 96 26.47 42.35 35.35
CA LEU A 96 27.02 43.71 35.27
C LEU A 96 26.08 44.70 35.97
N ASP A 97 26.59 45.49 36.91
CA ASP A 97 25.96 46.74 37.32
C ASP A 97 26.37 47.83 36.34
N ILE A 98 25.42 48.24 35.52
CA ILE A 98 25.61 49.21 34.45
C ILE A 98 24.96 50.51 34.89
N SER A 99 25.76 51.58 35.00
CA SER A 99 25.26 52.94 35.15
C SER A 99 25.22 53.60 33.77
N LEU A 100 24.01 53.93 33.32
CA LEU A 100 23.73 54.53 32.02
C LEU A 100 22.63 55.59 32.17
N LEU A 101 22.83 56.78 31.62
CA LEU A 101 21.86 57.88 31.64
C LEU A 101 21.35 58.24 33.06
N GLY A 102 22.22 58.13 34.08
CA GLY A 102 21.88 58.43 35.48
C GLY A 102 21.08 57.34 36.21
N GLN A 103 20.81 56.21 35.56
CA GLN A 103 20.19 55.03 36.18
C GLN A 103 21.20 53.88 36.27
N THR A 104 21.10 53.10 37.33
CA THR A 104 21.85 51.84 37.45
C THR A 104 20.88 50.68 37.21
N VAL A 105 21.34 49.67 36.47
CA VAL A 105 20.62 48.41 36.20
C VAL A 105 21.60 47.25 36.33
N THR A 106 21.19 46.18 36.99
CA THR A 106 21.93 44.91 36.99
C THR A 106 21.48 44.08 35.79
N LEU A 107 22.37 43.86 34.83
CA LEU A 107 22.13 42.96 33.70
C LEU A 107 22.75 41.59 33.98
N VAL A 108 21.94 40.55 33.81
CA VAL A 108 22.34 39.16 33.97
C VAL A 108 22.15 38.42 32.66
N GLY A 109 23.25 38.03 32.04
CA GLY A 109 23.25 37.16 30.86
C GLY A 109 23.47 35.71 31.27
N ILE A 110 22.54 34.80 30.97
CA ILE A 110 22.56 33.40 31.42
C ILE A 110 22.63 32.41 30.26
N TYR A 111 23.37 31.33 30.49
CA TYR A 111 23.32 30.07 29.76
C TYR A 111 23.17 28.90 30.74
N GLY A 112 21.93 28.43 30.94
CA GLY A 112 21.57 27.37 31.85
C GLY A 112 22.13 26.00 31.44
N PRO A 113 22.29 25.07 32.39
CA PRO A 113 22.73 23.71 32.10
C PRO A 113 21.67 22.91 31.34
N ASN A 114 22.09 21.97 30.50
CA ASN A 114 21.19 21.11 29.71
C ASN A 114 20.39 20.11 30.57
N SER A 115 20.84 19.86 31.79
CA SER A 115 20.16 19.06 32.79
C SER A 115 19.51 19.98 33.82
N ASP A 116 18.32 19.60 34.31
CA ASP A 116 17.68 20.32 35.41
C ASP A 116 18.63 20.41 36.62
N ASN A 117 18.95 21.64 37.02
CA ASN A 117 19.91 21.90 38.09
C ASN A 117 19.48 23.16 38.86
N PRO A 118 18.62 23.00 39.89
CA PRO A 118 18.18 24.12 40.72
C PRO A 118 19.31 24.82 41.48
N LEU A 119 20.41 24.11 41.77
CA LEU A 119 21.58 24.69 42.46
C LEU A 119 22.26 25.75 41.61
N PHE A 120 22.27 25.60 40.29
CA PHE A 120 22.78 26.63 39.38
C PHE A 120 22.02 27.96 39.53
N PHE A 121 20.69 27.91 39.57
CA PHE A 121 19.89 29.13 39.73
C PHE A 121 19.99 29.71 41.14
N ARG A 122 20.24 28.88 42.17
CA ARG A 122 20.57 29.36 43.51
C ARG A 122 21.92 30.08 43.53
N GLU A 123 22.96 29.54 42.90
CA GLU A 123 24.28 30.19 42.76
C GLU A 123 24.15 31.56 42.08
N VAL A 124 23.38 31.64 40.98
CA VAL A 124 23.10 32.92 40.30
C VAL A 124 22.44 33.91 41.26
N ALA A 125 21.43 33.47 42.04
CA ALA A 125 20.74 34.31 43.01
C ALA A 125 21.65 34.79 44.15
N GLU A 126 22.52 33.93 44.67
CA GLU A 126 23.48 34.27 45.72
C GLU A 126 24.46 35.34 45.23
N ILE A 127 25.05 35.15 44.05
CA ILE A 127 26.00 36.12 43.47
C ILE A 127 25.29 37.43 43.13
N MET A 128 24.07 37.39 42.60
CA MET A 128 23.26 38.59 42.36
C MET A 128 22.98 39.37 43.65
N GLY A 129 22.87 38.70 44.81
CA GLY A 129 22.67 39.35 46.10
C GLY A 129 23.79 40.32 46.49
N ASP A 130 24.99 40.15 45.94
CA ASP A 130 26.11 41.07 46.14
C ASP A 130 26.04 42.33 45.24
N PHE A 131 25.10 42.40 44.30
CA PHE A 131 24.88 43.56 43.42
C PHE A 131 23.82 44.46 44.06
N THR A 132 24.05 45.77 44.07
CA THR A 132 23.30 46.70 44.94
C THR A 132 22.08 47.33 44.27
N CYS A 133 21.80 46.98 43.02
CA CYS A 133 20.72 47.56 42.24
C CYS A 133 19.45 46.69 42.26
N ASN A 134 18.30 47.30 42.55
CA ASN A 134 17.00 46.62 42.55
C ASN A 134 16.43 46.41 41.13
N ASN A 135 16.93 47.13 40.14
CA ASN A 135 16.48 47.01 38.76
C ASN A 135 17.29 45.94 38.04
N ILE A 136 16.78 44.71 38.04
CA ILE A 136 17.47 43.54 37.47
C ILE A 136 16.81 43.16 36.14
N ILE A 137 17.63 43.05 35.10
CA ILE A 137 17.24 42.45 33.81
C ILE A 137 17.99 41.14 33.67
N MET A 138 17.27 40.03 33.69
CA MET A 138 17.83 38.70 33.44
C MET A 138 17.37 38.18 32.09
N CYS A 139 18.32 37.76 31.27
CA CYS A 139 18.04 37.27 29.93
C CYS A 139 19.06 36.19 29.53
N GLY A 140 18.66 35.29 28.65
CA GLY A 140 19.52 34.17 28.35
C GLY A 140 18.80 33.00 27.71
N ASP A 141 19.55 31.92 27.59
CA ASP A 141 19.01 30.59 27.36
C ASP A 141 19.01 29.86 28.70
N PHE A 142 17.84 29.67 29.29
CA PHE A 142 17.70 29.09 30.62
C PHE A 142 17.78 27.57 30.62
N ASN A 143 17.64 26.92 29.44
CA ASN A 143 17.54 25.45 29.32
C ASN A 143 16.54 24.82 30.32
N PHE A 144 15.41 25.49 30.56
CA PHE A 144 14.41 25.10 31.55
C PHE A 144 13.02 24.91 30.91
N VAL A 145 12.32 23.82 31.27
CA VAL A 145 10.94 23.55 30.85
C VAL A 145 10.00 24.10 31.91
N PHE A 146 9.21 25.12 31.56
CA PHE A 146 8.35 25.83 32.51
C PHE A 146 7.09 25.03 32.90
N ASN A 147 6.53 24.18 32.00
CA ASN A 147 5.34 23.37 32.28
C ASN A 147 5.33 22.03 31.50
N LEU A 148 5.56 20.93 32.21
CA LEU A 148 5.65 19.57 31.64
C LEU A 148 4.32 18.99 31.13
N ASP A 149 3.19 19.44 31.68
CA ASP A 149 1.87 18.85 31.39
C ASP A 149 1.31 19.30 30.05
N LEU A 150 1.63 20.52 29.64
CA LEU A 150 1.28 21.04 28.31
C LEU A 150 2.11 20.37 27.22
N ASP A 151 3.38 20.08 27.48
CA ASP A 151 4.30 19.53 26.49
C ASP A 151 4.04 18.03 26.18
N LYS A 152 3.42 17.27 27.09
CA LYS A 152 3.18 15.81 26.90
C LYS A 152 1.84 15.42 26.27
N LYS A 153 0.77 16.23 26.39
CA LYS A 153 -0.58 15.88 25.90
C LYS A 153 -0.66 15.66 24.39
N ILE A 154 0.12 16.42 23.63
CA ILE A 154 0.15 16.35 22.16
C ILE A 154 0.59 14.96 21.68
N ILE A 155 1.57 14.37 22.35
CA ILE A 155 2.13 13.06 21.99
C ILE A 155 1.10 11.94 22.16
N ILE A 156 0.34 11.97 23.26
CA ILE A 156 -0.70 10.96 23.56
C ILE A 156 -1.82 10.99 22.51
N ILE A 157 -2.25 12.19 22.12
CA ILE A 157 -3.30 12.37 21.09
C ILE A 157 -2.84 11.79 19.75
N ILE A 158 -1.59 12.05 19.35
CA ILE A 158 -1.01 11.52 18.11
C ILE A 158 -1.00 9.98 18.13
N ILE A 159 -0.61 9.36 19.25
CA ILE A 159 -0.60 7.89 19.39
C ILE A 159 -2.00 7.31 19.24
N ILE A 160 -3.01 7.91 19.87
CA ILE A 160 -4.41 7.46 19.76
C ILE A 160 -4.89 7.53 18.31
N ILE A 161 -4.60 8.64 17.61
CA ILE A 161 -4.96 8.81 16.19
C ILE A 161 -4.31 7.72 15.33
N ILE A 162 -3.03 7.42 15.55
CA ILE A 162 -2.30 6.36 14.82
C ILE A 162 -2.96 4.99 15.06
N ILE A 163 -3.31 4.67 16.31
CA ILE A 163 -3.98 3.40 16.64
C ILE A 163 -5.33 3.28 15.93
N ILE A 164 -6.14 4.35 15.92
CA ILE A 164 -7.43 4.38 15.23
C ILE A 164 -7.24 4.15 13.72
N ILE A 165 -6.26 4.80 13.10
CA ILE A 165 -5.94 4.63 11.68
C ILE A 165 -5.56 3.17 11.39
N ILE A 166 -4.72 2.55 12.23
CA ILE A 166 -4.32 1.15 12.08
C ILE A 166 -5.53 0.22 12.17
N ILE A 167 -6.43 0.44 13.13
CA ILE A 167 -7.66 -0.35 13.29
C ILE A 167 -8.54 -0.24 12.03
N ILE A 168 -8.72 0.97 11.50
CA ILE A 168 -9.49 1.19 10.27
C ILE A 168 -8.88 0.44 9.09
N ILE A 169 -7.55 0.49 8.92
CA ILE A 169 -6.84 -0.23 7.87
C ILE A 169 -7.06 -1.74 8.00
N ILE A 170 -6.95 -2.30 9.21
CA ILE A 170 -7.19 -3.72 9.47
C ILE A 170 -8.62 -4.12 9.09
N ILE A 171 -9.62 -3.31 9.48
CA ILE A 171 -11.03 -3.56 9.12
C ILE A 171 -11.21 -3.57 7.60
N ILE A 172 -10.63 -2.60 6.89
CA ILE A 172 -10.69 -2.54 5.42
C ILE A 172 -10.07 -3.79 4.79
N ILE A 173 -8.90 -4.23 5.28
CA ILE A 173 -8.24 -5.46 4.80
C ILE A 173 -9.13 -6.68 5.01
N ILE A 174 -9.76 -6.81 6.19
CA ILE A 174 -10.67 -7.92 6.49
C ILE A 174 -11.88 -7.91 5.53
N ILE A 175 -12.48 -6.74 5.28
CA ILE A 175 -13.59 -6.60 4.33
C ILE A 175 -13.18 -7.03 2.93
N ILE A 176 -12.00 -6.59 2.46
CA ILE A 176 -11.47 -6.99 1.15
C ILE A 176 -11.28 -8.51 1.06
N ILE A 177 -10.71 -9.14 2.11
CA ILE A 177 -10.52 -10.59 2.16
C ILE A 177 -11.88 -11.33 2.07
N ILE A 178 -12.88 -10.85 2.82
CA ILE A 178 -14.23 -11.43 2.78
C ILE A 178 -14.84 -11.32 1.37
N ILE A 179 -14.71 -10.17 0.72
CA ILE A 179 -15.19 -9.96 -0.65
C ILE A 179 -14.51 -10.92 -1.62
N ILE A 180 -13.18 -11.08 -1.52
CA ILE A 180 -12.42 -12.02 -2.36
C ILE A 180 -12.91 -13.46 -2.16
N ILE A 181 -13.13 -13.89 -0.91
CA ILE A 181 -13.65 -15.23 -0.59
C ILE A 181 -15.04 -15.42 -1.23
N ILE A 182 -15.93 -14.44 -1.11
CA ILE A 182 -17.27 -14.49 -1.73
C ILE A 182 -17.17 -14.63 -3.25
N ILE A 183 -16.29 -13.85 -3.90
CA ILE A 183 -16.07 -13.92 -5.35
C ILE A 183 -15.57 -15.32 -5.75
N ILE A 184 -14.61 -15.88 -5.01
CA ILE A 184 -14.10 -17.23 -5.27
C ILE A 184 -15.21 -18.28 -5.16
N ILE A 185 -16.05 -18.20 -4.12
CA ILE A 185 -17.19 -19.11 -3.93
C ILE A 185 -18.16 -18.99 -5.12
N ILE A 186 -18.49 -17.78 -5.56
CA ILE A 186 -19.37 -17.55 -6.72
C ILE A 186 -18.77 -18.18 -7.99
N ILE A 187 -17.48 -17.98 -8.23
CA ILE A 187 -16.79 -18.57 -9.39
C ILE A 187 -16.86 -20.10 -9.35
N ILE A 188 -16.60 -20.71 -8.18
CA ILE A 188 -16.70 -22.18 -8.00
C ILE A 188 -18.13 -22.67 -8.30
N ILE A 189 -19.16 -21.98 -7.79
CA ILE A 189 -20.56 -22.33 -8.06
C ILE A 189 -20.86 -22.26 -9.56
N ILE A 190 -20.41 -21.20 -10.25
CA ILE A 190 -20.60 -21.06 -11.70
C ILE A 190 -19.92 -22.20 -12.46
N ILE A 191 -18.68 -22.56 -12.09
CA ILE A 191 -17.95 -23.69 -12.70
C ILE A 191 -18.72 -25.00 -12.51
N ILE A 192 -19.23 -25.26 -11.30
CA ILE A 192 -20.03 -26.46 -11.01
C ILE A 192 -21.29 -26.50 -11.88
N ILE A 193 -22.01 -25.37 -12.00
CA ILE A 193 -23.21 -25.28 -12.85
C ILE A 193 -22.86 -25.57 -14.32
N ILE A 194 -21.77 -25.00 -14.84
CA ILE A 194 -21.30 -25.24 -16.21
C ILE A 194 -20.99 -26.73 -16.42
N ILE A 195 -20.28 -27.36 -15.48
CA ILE A 195 -19.97 -28.80 -15.54
C ILE A 195 -21.25 -29.64 -15.58
N ILE A 196 -22.23 -29.33 -14.72
CA ILE A 196 -23.53 -30.02 -14.69
C ILE A 196 -24.24 -29.88 -16.04
N ILE A 197 -24.29 -28.67 -16.61
CA ILE A 197 -24.89 -28.41 -17.92
C ILE A 197 -24.20 -29.23 -19.02
N ILE A 198 -22.87 -29.27 -19.04
CA ILE A 198 -22.09 -30.07 -20.00
C ILE A 198 -22.43 -31.56 -19.87
N ILE A 199 -22.47 -32.08 -18.64
CA ILE A 199 -22.84 -33.49 -18.38
C ILE A 199 -24.26 -33.78 -18.90
N ILE A 200 -25.23 -32.90 -18.65
CA ILE A 200 -26.60 -33.05 -19.14
C ILE A 200 -26.63 -33.08 -20.67
N ILE A 201 -25.91 -32.17 -21.33
CA ILE A 201 -25.81 -32.13 -22.80
C ILE A 201 -25.22 -33.43 -23.34
N ILE A 202 -24.14 -33.94 -22.74
CA ILE A 202 -23.51 -35.21 -23.13
C ILE A 202 -24.50 -36.37 -22.99
N ILE A 203 -25.23 -36.45 -21.88
CA ILE A 203 -26.25 -37.48 -21.66
C ILE A 203 -27.35 -37.40 -22.73
N ILE A 204 -27.84 -36.21 -23.05
CA ILE A 204 -28.85 -36.01 -24.11
C ILE A 204 -28.33 -36.48 -25.46
N ILE A 205 -27.08 -36.13 -25.83
CA ILE A 205 -26.45 -36.57 -27.07
C ILE A 205 -26.36 -38.10 -27.13
N ILE A 206 -25.93 -38.75 -26.03
CA ILE A 206 -25.85 -40.21 -25.95
C ILE A 206 -27.23 -40.84 -26.15
N ILE A 207 -28.26 -40.31 -25.51
CA ILE A 207 -29.64 -40.79 -25.66
C ILE A 207 -30.10 -40.67 -27.12
N ILE A 208 -29.85 -39.53 -27.77
CA ILE A 208 -30.19 -39.31 -29.18
C ILE A 208 -29.49 -40.34 -30.08
N ILE A 209 -28.18 -40.58 -29.86
CA ILE A 209 -27.40 -41.57 -30.61
C ILE A 209 -28.00 -42.97 -30.45
N ILE A 210 -28.34 -43.37 -29.21
CA ILE A 210 -28.96 -44.66 -28.93
C ILE A 210 -30.30 -44.79 -29.67
N ILE A 211 -31.15 -43.75 -29.63
CA ILE A 211 -32.44 -43.73 -30.34
C ILE A 211 -32.22 -43.90 -31.86
N ILE A 212 -31.26 -43.17 -32.44
CA ILE A 212 -30.93 -43.28 -33.87
C ILE A 212 -30.48 -44.70 -34.22
N ILE A 213 -29.60 -45.31 -33.41
CA ILE A 213 -29.14 -46.70 -33.61
C ILE A 213 -30.32 -47.67 -33.58
N ILE A 214 -31.22 -47.54 -32.59
CA ILE A 214 -32.42 -48.39 -32.49
C ILE A 214 -33.30 -48.24 -33.74
N ILE A 215 -33.54 -47.01 -34.20
CA ILE A 215 -34.33 -46.76 -35.42
C ILE A 215 -33.68 -47.43 -36.64
N ILE A 216 -32.35 -47.29 -36.80
CA ILE A 216 -31.62 -47.93 -37.91
C ILE A 216 -31.76 -49.45 -37.85
N ILE A 217 -31.62 -50.07 -36.67
CA ILE A 217 -31.79 -51.51 -36.49
C ILE A 217 -33.21 -51.95 -36.88
N ILE A 218 -34.24 -51.22 -36.44
CA ILE A 218 -35.64 -51.50 -36.80
C ILE A 218 -35.84 -51.44 -38.32
N ILE A 219 -35.31 -50.40 -38.98
CA ILE A 219 -35.39 -50.25 -40.45
C ILE A 219 -34.72 -51.43 -41.15
N ILE A 220 -33.53 -51.85 -40.71
CA ILE A 220 -32.81 -53.00 -41.28
C ILE A 220 -33.65 -54.28 -41.12
N ILE A 221 -34.24 -54.53 -39.95
CA ILE A 221 -35.11 -55.69 -39.71
C ILE A 221 -36.31 -55.68 -40.65
N ILE A 222 -36.97 -54.53 -40.81
CA ILE A 222 -38.12 -54.39 -41.73
C ILE A 222 -37.71 -54.70 -43.17
N ILE A 223 -36.57 -54.17 -43.63
CA ILE A 223 -36.05 -54.45 -44.98
C ILE A 223 -35.78 -55.95 -45.16
N ILE A 224 -35.15 -56.61 -44.19
CA ILE A 224 -34.88 -58.05 -44.23
C ILE A 224 -36.19 -58.85 -44.33
N ILE A 225 -37.20 -58.50 -43.52
CA ILE A 225 -38.52 -59.16 -43.55
C ILE A 225 -39.17 -59.00 -44.93
N ILE A 226 -39.14 -57.78 -45.51
CA ILE A 226 -39.68 -57.52 -46.85
C ILE A 226 -38.97 -58.38 -47.90
N ILE A 227 -37.64 -58.46 -47.86
CA ILE A 227 -36.85 -59.29 -48.79
C ILE A 227 -37.24 -60.77 -48.66
N ILE A 228 -37.37 -61.29 -47.44
CA ILE A 228 -37.79 -62.68 -47.19
C ILE A 228 -39.18 -62.94 -47.77
N ILE A 229 -40.14 -62.03 -47.54
CA ILE A 229 -41.50 -62.14 -48.09
C ILE A 229 -41.47 -62.17 -49.62
N ILE A 230 -40.70 -61.27 -50.26
CA ILE A 230 -40.56 -61.24 -51.72
C ILE A 230 -39.98 -62.56 -52.24
N ILE A 231 -38.94 -63.09 -51.60
CA ILE A 231 -38.34 -64.39 -51.97
C ILE A 231 -39.37 -65.52 -51.86
N ILE A 232 -40.15 -65.58 -50.78
CA ILE A 232 -41.20 -66.57 -50.59
C ILE A 232 -42.26 -66.47 -51.71
N ILE A 233 -42.72 -65.26 -52.04
CA ILE A 233 -43.69 -65.02 -53.12
C ILE A 233 -43.13 -65.52 -54.45
N ILE A 234 -41.86 -65.20 -54.77
CA ILE A 234 -41.20 -65.66 -56.00
C ILE A 234 -41.14 -67.19 -56.05
N ILE A 235 -40.75 -67.85 -54.95
CA ILE A 235 -40.70 -69.32 -54.86
C ILE A 235 -42.09 -69.92 -55.10
N ILE A 236 -43.14 -69.37 -54.48
CA ILE A 236 -44.53 -69.82 -54.68
C ILE A 236 -44.94 -69.67 -56.14
N ILE A 237 -44.65 -68.54 -56.78
CA ILE A 237 -44.93 -68.30 -58.20
C ILE A 237 -44.23 -69.33 -59.08
N ILE A 238 -42.93 -69.60 -58.83
CA ILE A 238 -42.16 -70.61 -59.58
C ILE A 238 -42.79 -72.00 -59.43
N ILE A 239 -43.16 -72.41 -58.21
CA ILE A 239 -43.82 -73.69 -57.95
C ILE A 239 -45.15 -73.80 -58.72
N ILE A 240 -45.97 -72.75 -58.69
CA ILE A 240 -47.24 -72.70 -59.43
C ILE A 240 -47.00 -72.87 -60.94
N ILE A 241 -46.01 -72.17 -61.50
CA ILE A 241 -45.64 -72.28 -62.92
C ILE A 241 -45.22 -73.71 -63.27
N ILE A 242 -44.37 -74.34 -62.45
CA ILE A 242 -43.93 -75.74 -62.65
C ILE A 242 -45.12 -76.69 -62.65
N ILE A 243 -46.05 -76.54 -61.71
CA ILE A 243 -47.27 -77.36 -61.62
C ILE A 243 -48.12 -77.20 -62.88
N ILE A 244 -48.33 -75.96 -63.35
CA ILE A 244 -49.08 -75.68 -64.59
C ILE A 244 -48.43 -76.36 -65.79
N ILE A 245 -47.11 -76.24 -65.94
CA ILE A 245 -46.35 -76.88 -67.03
C ILE A 245 -46.51 -78.41 -66.98
N LEU A 246 -46.40 -79.02 -65.80
CA LEU A 246 -46.55 -80.47 -65.62
C LEU A 246 -47.97 -80.93 -66.01
N ILE A 247 -49.01 -80.19 -65.61
CA ILE A 247 -50.40 -80.47 -65.99
C ILE A 247 -50.56 -80.40 -67.51
N ILE A 248 -50.01 -79.38 -68.17
CA ILE A 248 -50.04 -79.24 -69.63
C ILE A 248 -49.36 -80.44 -70.31
N ILE A 249 -48.17 -80.85 -69.84
CA ILE A 249 -47.45 -82.01 -70.37
C ILE A 249 -48.29 -83.29 -70.23
N ILE A 250 -48.90 -83.52 -69.06
CA ILE A 250 -49.78 -84.68 -68.82
C ILE A 250 -50.96 -84.67 -69.79
N ILE A 251 -51.62 -83.53 -70.00
CA ILE A 251 -52.73 -83.38 -70.94
C ILE A 251 -52.27 -83.73 -72.37
N ILE A 252 -51.12 -83.22 -72.81
CA ILE A 252 -50.55 -83.52 -74.14
C ILE A 252 -50.28 -85.02 -74.29
N ILE A 253 -49.68 -85.67 -73.28
CA ILE A 253 -49.42 -87.12 -73.29
C ILE A 253 -50.72 -87.91 -73.41
N ILE A 254 -51.75 -87.55 -72.64
CA ILE A 254 -53.08 -88.20 -72.70
C ILE A 254 -53.68 -88.06 -74.10
N ILE A 255 -53.62 -86.87 -74.70
CA ILE A 255 -54.11 -86.63 -76.07
C ILE A 255 -53.36 -87.51 -77.08
N ILE A 256 -52.03 -87.60 -76.99
CA ILE A 256 -51.21 -88.45 -77.87
C ILE A 256 -51.60 -89.92 -77.73
N ILE A 257 -51.77 -90.42 -76.50
CA ILE A 257 -52.19 -91.81 -76.24
C ILE A 257 -53.57 -92.07 -76.86
N ILE A 258 -54.53 -91.16 -76.71
CA ILE A 258 -55.87 -91.27 -77.31
C ILE A 258 -55.76 -91.35 -78.84
N ILE A 259 -54.96 -90.48 -79.47
CA ILE A 259 -54.73 -90.49 -80.92
C ILE A 259 -54.12 -91.83 -81.37
N ILE A 260 -53.12 -92.36 -80.67
CA ILE A 260 -52.50 -93.66 -80.98
C ILE A 260 -53.53 -94.78 -80.88
N ILE A 261 -54.36 -94.81 -79.83
CA ILE A 261 -55.44 -95.80 -79.66
C ILE A 261 -56.43 -95.72 -80.84
N ILE A 262 -56.84 -94.52 -81.25
CA ILE A 262 -57.73 -94.31 -82.40
C ILE A 262 -57.09 -94.85 -83.69
N ILE A 263 -55.80 -94.56 -83.94
CA ILE A 263 -55.08 -95.05 -85.12
C ILE A 263 -55.00 -96.59 -85.12
N ILE A 264 -54.69 -97.22 -83.98
CA ILE A 264 -54.65 -98.69 -83.83
C ILE A 264 -56.02 -99.30 -84.15
N ILE A 265 -57.11 -98.72 -83.63
CA ILE A 265 -58.49 -99.15 -83.92
C ILE A 265 -58.79 -99.06 -85.43
N ILE A 266 -58.42 -97.96 -86.09
CA ILE A 266 -58.60 -97.79 -87.54
C ILE A 266 -57.82 -98.84 -88.33
N ILE A 267 -56.57 -99.12 -87.97
CA ILE A 267 -55.73 -100.14 -88.63
C ILE A 267 -56.34 -101.54 -88.48
N ILE A 268 -56.82 -101.90 -87.28
CA ILE A 268 -57.50 -103.18 -87.02
C ILE A 268 -58.75 -103.32 -87.89
N ILE A 269 -59.57 -102.26 -88.01
CA ILE A 269 -60.76 -102.24 -88.87
C ILE A 269 -60.39 -102.44 -90.35
N ILE A 270 -59.32 -101.81 -90.85
CA ILE A 270 -58.86 -101.96 -92.24
C ILE A 270 -58.38 -103.39 -92.53
N ILE A 271 -57.64 -104.01 -91.60
CA ILE A 271 -57.15 -105.39 -91.75
C ILE A 271 -58.30 -106.39 -91.83
N ILE A 272 -59.39 -106.19 -91.07
CA ILE A 272 -60.59 -107.04 -91.09
C ILE A 272 -61.34 -106.94 -92.44
N ILE A 273 -61.20 -105.84 -93.19
CA ILE A 273 -61.89 -105.61 -94.48
C ILE A 273 -61.14 -106.26 -95.67
N ILE A 274 -59.88 -106.69 -95.52
CA ILE A 274 -59.01 -107.19 -96.61
C ILE A 274 -58.90 -108.74 -96.65
N ILE A 275 -59.47 -109.46 -95.67
CA ILE A 275 -59.53 -110.94 -95.58
C ILE A 275 -60.92 -111.44 -96.00
#